data_AF-A0A3P9C3L0-F1
#
_entry.id   AF-A0A3P9C3L0-F1
#
_cell.length_a   1.000
_cell.length_b   1.000
_cell.length_c   1.000
_cell.angle_alpha   90.00
_cell.angle_beta   90.00
_cell.angle_gamma   90.00
#
_symmetry.space_group_name_H-M   'P 1'
#
loop_
_entity.id
_entity.type
_entity.pdbx_description
1 polymer ?
#
loop_
_entity_poly.entity_id
_entity_poly.type
_entity_poly.pdbx_seq_one_letter_code
_entity_poly.pdbx_strand_id
1 'polypeptide(L)'
;MVIKVFLASSSGSTAIKKKQQDVVGFLEALKVDYTPLDIACNEDNRMWMRQNVPEDKKPANGIPLPPQIFNEESYCGDYDTFFDAKEDNLVYTFLGLPPPPGSKVPVEDRNGDSNKEVKQATDENEEGEGDEEEQEGAAKEETAESVGDEAPTVKEEEEAAVEETDEVTEDTEGQAEEEEEQEEEELRQLEEEEEAEVQEEEEEEEEEELEETQEEEAE
;
A
#
# COMPACT_ATOMS: atom_id res chain seq x y z
N MET A 1 -11.74 -4.39 5.86
CA MET A 1 -11.45 -3.60 4.65
C MET A 1 -10.63 -2.42 5.09
N VAL A 2 -9.37 -2.40 4.68
CA VAL A 2 -8.44 -1.30 4.91
C VAL A 2 -7.75 -1.02 3.58
N ILE A 3 -7.96 0.17 3.04
CA ILE A 3 -7.27 0.61 1.83
C ILE A 3 -5.84 0.98 2.22
N LYS A 4 -4.86 0.37 1.58
CA LYS A 4 -3.45 0.72 1.70
C LYS A 4 -3.05 1.44 0.42
N VAL A 5 -2.40 2.59 0.55
CA VAL A 5 -1.88 3.33 -0.60
C VAL A 5 -0.38 3.47 -0.40
N PHE A 6 0.38 2.85 -1.30
CA PHE A 6 1.83 2.98 -1.33
C PHE A 6 2.20 4.25 -2.05
N LEU A 7 3.02 5.06 -1.40
CA LEU A 7 3.40 6.41 -1.83
C LEU A 7 4.92 6.54 -1.72
N ALA A 8 5.56 7.38 -2.52
CA ALA A 8 6.93 7.86 -2.33
C ALA A 8 6.90 9.34 -1.94
N SER A 9 7.12 9.63 -0.65
CA SER A 9 7.09 11.01 -0.15
C SER A 9 8.21 11.89 -0.70
N SER A 10 9.36 11.28 -1.03
CA SER A 10 10.53 11.96 -1.60
C SER A 10 10.81 11.58 -3.06
N SER A 11 9.78 11.22 -3.82
CA SER A 11 9.89 11.03 -5.28
C SER A 11 10.56 12.24 -5.94
N GLY A 12 11.39 12.04 -6.95
CA GLY A 12 11.95 13.09 -7.79
C GLY A 12 10.91 13.63 -8.77
N SER A 13 10.17 12.73 -9.41
CA SER A 13 9.20 13.04 -10.47
C SER A 13 8.03 13.90 -10.00
N THR A 14 7.75 14.96 -10.75
CA THR A 14 6.57 15.80 -10.48
C THR A 14 5.27 15.12 -10.91
N ALA A 15 5.31 14.30 -11.97
CA ALA A 15 4.20 13.51 -12.45
C ALA A 15 3.73 12.51 -11.37
N ILE A 16 4.66 11.72 -10.81
CA ILE A 16 4.36 10.77 -9.73
C ILE A 16 3.76 11.48 -8.53
N LYS A 17 4.29 12.63 -8.12
CA LYS A 17 3.70 13.43 -7.02
C LYS A 17 2.26 13.85 -7.31
N LYS A 18 1.96 14.30 -8.54
CA LYS A 18 0.61 14.69 -8.94
C LYS A 18 -0.33 13.48 -8.91
N LYS A 19 0.07 12.35 -9.49
CA LYS A 19 -0.69 11.08 -9.49
C LYS A 19 -1.05 10.64 -8.08
N GLN A 20 -0.06 10.64 -7.18
CA GLN A 20 -0.25 10.33 -5.76
C GLN A 20 -1.21 11.29 -5.04
N GLN A 21 -1.07 12.60 -5.29
CA GLN A 21 -1.94 13.62 -4.71
C GLN A 21 -3.39 13.48 -5.21
N ASP A 22 -3.60 13.13 -6.47
CA ASP A 22 -4.95 12.92 -6.99
C ASP A 22 -5.61 11.70 -6.36
N VAL A 23 -4.90 10.56 -6.24
CA VAL A 23 -5.41 9.37 -5.54
C VAL A 23 -5.78 9.71 -4.10
N VAL A 24 -4.85 10.30 -3.35
CA VAL A 24 -5.06 10.65 -1.94
C VAL A 24 -6.20 11.67 -1.78
N GLY A 25 -6.17 12.74 -2.56
CA GLY A 25 -7.18 13.80 -2.52
C GLY A 25 -8.57 13.28 -2.86
N PHE A 26 -8.67 12.34 -3.80
CA PHE A 26 -9.93 11.71 -4.15
C PHE A 26 -10.46 10.79 -3.03
N LEU A 27 -9.61 9.95 -2.43
CA LEU A 27 -10.01 9.11 -1.30
C LEU A 27 -10.48 9.95 -0.11
N GLU A 28 -9.80 11.05 0.18
CA GLU A 28 -10.20 12.00 1.23
C GLU A 28 -11.54 12.68 0.93
N ALA A 29 -11.76 13.09 -0.32
CA ALA A 29 -13.03 13.69 -0.76
C ALA A 29 -14.20 12.70 -0.60
N LEU A 30 -13.97 11.42 -0.92
CA LEU A 30 -14.94 10.35 -0.73
C LEU A 30 -15.08 9.89 0.73
N LYS A 31 -14.21 10.35 1.64
CA LYS A 31 -14.12 9.89 3.04
C LYS A 31 -13.91 8.38 3.13
N VAL A 32 -13.07 7.85 2.25
CA VAL A 32 -12.59 6.48 2.35
C VAL A 32 -11.40 6.48 3.29
N ASP A 33 -11.48 5.69 4.38
CA ASP A 33 -10.34 5.51 5.28
C ASP A 33 -9.24 4.70 4.58
N TYR A 34 -8.02 5.24 4.57
CA TYR A 34 -6.85 4.59 3.99
C TYR A 34 -5.63 4.72 4.90
N THR A 35 -4.67 3.82 4.71
CA THR A 35 -3.37 3.83 5.37
C THR A 35 -2.30 4.20 4.34
N PRO A 36 -1.69 5.39 4.43
CA PRO A 36 -0.54 5.73 3.60
C PRO A 36 0.69 4.93 4.04
N LEU A 37 1.35 4.28 3.08
CA LEU A 37 2.57 3.50 3.29
C LEU A 37 3.65 4.10 2.42
N ASP A 38 4.56 4.86 3.03
CA ASP A 38 5.66 5.49 2.30
C ASP A 38 6.72 4.42 1.95
N ILE A 39 7.14 4.34 0.68
CA ILE A 39 8.17 3.44 0.18
C ILE A 39 9.53 4.11 0.09
N ALA A 40 9.59 5.45 0.16
CA ALA A 40 10.82 6.19 -0.05
C ALA A 40 11.72 6.18 1.19
N CYS A 41 11.13 6.13 2.39
CA CYS A 41 11.86 6.08 3.65
C CYS A 41 11.63 4.78 4.45
N ASN A 42 10.93 3.81 3.88
CA ASN A 42 10.64 2.53 4.52
C ASN A 42 10.80 1.39 3.51
N GLU A 43 11.87 0.63 3.70
CA GLU A 43 12.26 -0.49 2.86
C GLU A 43 11.25 -1.64 2.90
N ASP A 44 10.69 -1.95 4.08
CA ASP A 44 9.67 -3.01 4.21
C ASP A 44 8.46 -2.71 3.32
N ASN A 45 7.99 -1.46 3.29
CA ASN A 45 6.90 -1.04 2.43
C ASN A 45 7.27 -1.15 0.94
N ARG A 46 8.49 -0.73 0.58
CA ARG A 46 9.02 -0.82 -0.79
C ARG A 46 9.06 -2.27 -1.27
N MET A 47 9.66 -3.16 -0.47
CA MET A 47 9.74 -4.59 -0.76
C MET A 47 8.35 -5.23 -0.83
N TRP A 48 7.48 -4.92 0.14
CA TRP A 48 6.14 -5.47 0.18
C TRP A 48 5.35 -5.07 -1.08
N MET A 49 5.40 -3.79 -1.46
CA MET A 49 4.73 -3.31 -2.68
C MET A 49 5.19 -4.10 -3.90
N ARG A 50 6.51 -4.17 -4.14
CA ARG A 50 7.07 -4.87 -5.31
C ARG A 50 6.74 -6.36 -5.36
N GLN A 51 6.68 -7.01 -4.20
CA GLN A 51 6.35 -8.44 -4.10
C GLN A 51 4.86 -8.74 -4.30
N ASN A 52 3.98 -7.80 -3.91
CA ASN A 52 2.53 -8.01 -3.94
C ASN A 52 1.85 -7.41 -5.18
N VAL A 53 2.53 -6.57 -5.97
CA VAL A 53 2.06 -6.20 -7.30
C VAL A 53 2.10 -7.43 -8.22
N PRO A 54 0.97 -7.82 -8.86
CA PRO A 54 0.92 -8.95 -9.78
C PRO A 54 1.87 -8.78 -10.97
N GLU A 55 2.53 -9.87 -11.38
CA GLU A 55 3.52 -9.85 -12.46
C GLU A 55 2.96 -9.35 -13.80
N ASP A 56 1.68 -9.63 -14.08
CA ASP A 56 0.97 -9.17 -15.28
C ASP A 56 0.63 -7.67 -15.26
N LYS A 57 0.75 -7.05 -14.08
CA LYS A 57 0.51 -5.62 -13.84
C LYS A 57 1.80 -4.84 -13.59
N LYS A 58 2.95 -5.50 -13.60
CA LYS A 58 4.23 -4.81 -13.51
C LYS A 58 4.57 -4.13 -14.84
N PRO A 59 5.17 -2.94 -14.80
CA PRO A 59 5.73 -2.30 -15.98
C PRO A 59 6.83 -3.15 -16.63
N ALA A 60 7.23 -2.81 -17.86
CA ALA A 60 8.18 -3.59 -18.66
C ALA A 60 9.57 -3.76 -18.00
N ASN A 61 9.97 -2.78 -17.18
CA ASN A 61 11.18 -2.78 -16.36
C ASN A 61 11.06 -3.65 -15.08
N GLY A 62 9.85 -4.10 -14.74
CA GLY A 62 9.57 -4.97 -13.58
C GLY A 62 9.43 -4.23 -12.24
N ILE A 63 9.65 -2.92 -12.18
CA ILE A 63 9.61 -2.13 -10.94
C ILE A 63 8.34 -1.26 -10.92
N PRO A 64 7.33 -1.59 -10.09
CA PRO A 64 6.15 -0.76 -9.97
C PRO A 64 6.46 0.59 -9.31
N LEU A 65 6.03 1.68 -9.94
CA LEU A 65 6.11 3.04 -9.42
C LEU A 65 4.84 3.41 -8.63
N PRO A 66 4.93 4.26 -7.59
CA PRO A 66 3.76 4.73 -6.84
C PRO A 66 2.94 5.76 -7.64
N PRO A 67 1.64 5.93 -7.37
CA PRO A 67 0.85 5.27 -6.32
C PRO A 67 0.46 3.83 -6.67
N GLN A 68 0.49 2.94 -5.67
CA GLN A 68 -0.04 1.58 -5.80
C GLN A 68 -1.11 1.31 -4.71
N ILE A 69 -2.29 0.85 -5.12
CA ILE A 69 -3.46 0.75 -4.26
C ILE A 69 -3.79 -0.71 -3.99
N PHE A 70 -3.98 -1.03 -2.71
CA PHE A 70 -4.36 -2.36 -2.24
C PHE A 70 -5.55 -2.27 -1.29
N ASN A 71 -6.41 -3.29 -1.32
CA ASN A 71 -7.37 -3.55 -0.26
C ASN A 71 -6.84 -4.73 0.57
N GLU A 72 -6.28 -4.41 1.75
CA GLU A 72 -5.57 -5.35 2.62
C GLU A 72 -4.35 -6.01 1.93
N GLU A 73 -4.52 -7.19 1.34
CA GLU A 73 -3.50 -7.92 0.57
C GLU A 73 -3.89 -8.06 -0.92
N SER A 74 -5.12 -7.68 -1.28
CA SER A 74 -5.59 -7.73 -2.66
C SER A 74 -5.14 -6.49 -3.40
N TYR A 75 -4.42 -6.67 -4.50
CA TYR A 75 -4.08 -5.60 -5.41
C TYR A 75 -5.34 -5.03 -6.08
N CYS A 76 -5.52 -3.70 -6.00
CA CYS A 76 -6.57 -2.99 -6.72
C CYS A 76 -6.07 -2.49 -8.06
N GLY A 77 -4.93 -1.80 -8.07
CA GLY A 77 -4.33 -1.24 -9.28
C GLY A 77 -3.32 -0.13 -8.98
N ASP A 78 -2.73 0.36 -10.07
CA ASP A 78 -1.88 1.54 -10.17
C ASP A 78 -2.72 2.81 -10.37
N TYR A 79 -2.06 3.92 -10.70
CA TYR A 79 -2.73 5.18 -11.00
C TYR A 79 -3.66 5.09 -12.22
N ASP A 80 -3.21 4.51 -13.32
CA ASP A 80 -3.97 4.50 -14.58
C ASP A 80 -5.26 3.69 -14.41
N THR A 81 -5.18 2.52 -13.77
CA THR A 81 -6.36 1.71 -13.46
C THR A 81 -7.32 2.44 -12.51
N PHE A 82 -6.78 3.23 -11.56
CA PHE A 82 -7.59 4.07 -10.68
C PHE A 82 -8.26 5.22 -11.44
N PHE A 83 -7.55 5.86 -12.36
CA PHE A 83 -8.04 6.94 -13.19
C PHE A 83 -9.19 6.47 -14.07
N ASP A 84 -9.04 5.32 -14.75
CA ASP A 84 -10.13 4.69 -15.52
C ASP A 84 -11.36 4.44 -14.64
N ALA A 85 -11.16 3.88 -13.44
CA ALA A 85 -12.26 3.63 -12.50
C ALA A 85 -12.90 4.92 -11.99
N LYS A 86 -12.15 6.02 -11.89
CA LYS A 86 -12.64 7.36 -11.51
C LYS A 86 -13.52 7.94 -12.61
N GLU A 87 -13.08 7.89 -13.86
CA GLU A 87 -13.85 8.34 -15.02
C GLU A 87 -15.15 7.53 -15.19
N ASP A 88 -15.08 6.21 -15.01
CA ASP A 88 -16.25 5.32 -15.08
C ASP A 88 -17.15 5.37 -13.84
N ASN A 89 -16.80 6.14 -12.80
CA ASN A 89 -17.49 6.18 -11.51
C ASN A 89 -17.57 4.80 -10.80
N LEU A 90 -16.60 3.93 -11.06
CA LEU A 90 -16.48 2.57 -10.53
C LEU A 90 -15.43 2.45 -9.41
N VAL A 91 -14.97 3.56 -8.83
CA VAL A 91 -13.91 3.53 -7.80
C VAL A 91 -14.24 2.65 -6.60
N TYR A 92 -15.50 2.59 -6.15
CA TYR A 92 -15.87 1.68 -5.06
C TYR A 92 -15.66 0.21 -5.45
N THR A 93 -15.98 -0.17 -6.68
CA THR A 93 -15.73 -1.51 -7.20
C THR A 93 -14.24 -1.79 -7.34
N PHE A 94 -13.48 -0.82 -7.86
CA PHE A 94 -12.02 -0.88 -7.97
C PHE A 94 -11.34 -1.11 -6.61
N LEU A 95 -11.77 -0.37 -5.58
CA LEU A 95 -11.29 -0.52 -4.21
C LEU A 95 -11.83 -1.79 -3.51
N GLY A 96 -12.74 -2.53 -4.14
CA GLY A 96 -13.42 -3.68 -3.52
C GLY A 96 -14.32 -3.29 -2.34
N LEU A 97 -14.80 -2.04 -2.32
CA LEU A 97 -15.70 -1.50 -1.31
C LEU A 97 -17.17 -1.64 -1.75
N PRO A 98 -18.11 -1.82 -0.81
CA PRO A 98 -19.52 -1.81 -1.15
C PRO A 98 -19.90 -0.42 -1.70
N PRO A 99 -20.70 -0.36 -2.78
CA PRO A 99 -21.14 0.90 -3.35
C PRO A 99 -21.99 1.68 -2.33
N PRO A 100 -21.88 3.01 -2.26
CA PRO A 100 -22.68 3.80 -1.34
C PRO A 100 -24.17 3.70 -1.72
N PRO A 101 -25.09 3.82 -0.74
CA PRO A 101 -26.52 3.73 -0.99
C PRO A 101 -26.96 4.75 -2.05
N GLY A 102 -27.49 4.26 -3.18
CA GLY A 102 -27.94 5.10 -4.30
C GLY A 102 -26.96 5.22 -5.48
N SER A 103 -25.79 4.58 -5.43
CA SER A 103 -24.87 4.51 -6.58
C SER A 103 -25.41 3.57 -7.67
N LYS A 104 -25.31 3.98 -8.93
CA LYS A 104 -25.71 3.18 -10.09
C LYS A 104 -24.63 2.15 -10.38
N VAL A 105 -24.70 0.99 -9.74
CA VAL A 105 -23.86 -0.14 -10.15
C VAL A 105 -24.38 -0.72 -11.48
N PRO A 106 -23.54 -0.85 -12.52
CA PRO A 106 -23.79 -1.81 -13.59
C PRO A 106 -23.69 -3.19 -12.94
N VAL A 107 -24.83 -3.82 -12.68
CA VAL A 107 -24.88 -5.22 -12.27
C VAL A 107 -24.44 -6.06 -13.47
N GLU A 108 -23.16 -6.42 -13.53
CA GLU A 108 -22.74 -7.56 -14.32
C GLU A 108 -23.18 -8.83 -13.59
N ASP A 109 -24.26 -9.43 -14.10
CA ASP A 109 -24.77 -10.74 -13.72
C ASP A 109 -23.66 -11.80 -13.78
N ARG A 110 -23.03 -12.09 -12.63
CA ARG A 110 -22.29 -13.35 -12.45
C ARG A 110 -23.29 -14.50 -12.37
N ASN A 111 -23.64 -15.02 -13.55
CA ASN A 111 -24.31 -16.29 -13.75
C ASN A 111 -23.48 -17.43 -13.13
N GLY A 112 -23.91 -17.91 -11.97
CA GLY A 112 -23.31 -19.04 -11.25
C GLY A 112 -24.40 -19.90 -10.62
N ASP A 113 -24.77 -20.95 -11.35
CA ASP A 113 -25.72 -22.01 -11.02
C ASP A 113 -25.58 -22.53 -9.58
N SER A 114 -26.62 -22.35 -8.76
CA SER A 114 -27.00 -23.31 -7.72
C SER A 114 -28.44 -23.11 -7.28
N ASN A 115 -29.28 -23.94 -7.88
CA ASN A 115 -30.63 -24.27 -7.47
C ASN A 115 -30.71 -24.67 -5.98
N LYS A 116 -31.39 -23.89 -5.15
CA LYS A 116 -32.11 -24.42 -3.97
C LYS A 116 -33.28 -23.53 -3.55
N GLU A 117 -34.48 -24.11 -3.66
CA GLU A 117 -35.77 -23.62 -3.21
C GLU A 117 -35.81 -22.99 -1.80
N VAL A 118 -36.41 -21.78 -1.76
CA VAL A 118 -37.57 -21.36 -0.95
C VAL A 118 -37.62 -21.81 0.52
N LYS A 119 -37.58 -20.83 1.45
CA LYS A 119 -38.65 -20.58 2.44
C LYS A 119 -38.74 -19.10 2.84
N GLN A 120 -39.95 -18.57 2.67
CA GLN A 120 -40.45 -17.27 3.08
C GLN A 120 -41.15 -17.39 4.45
N ALA A 121 -40.95 -16.43 5.36
CA ALA A 121 -41.84 -16.00 6.45
C ALA A 121 -41.16 -14.77 7.12
N THR A 122 -41.60 -13.53 6.89
CA THR A 122 -42.69 -12.76 7.53
C THR A 122 -42.49 -12.42 9.01
N ASP A 123 -42.43 -11.10 9.23
CA ASP A 123 -43.04 -10.27 10.28
C ASP A 123 -42.41 -10.05 11.67
N GLU A 124 -42.30 -8.73 11.94
CA GLU A 124 -42.67 -7.96 13.13
C GLU A 124 -41.85 -8.01 14.45
N ASN A 125 -41.27 -6.84 14.71
CA ASN A 125 -41.48 -5.98 15.89
C ASN A 125 -40.77 -6.27 17.22
N GLU A 126 -40.38 -5.13 17.82
CA GLU A 126 -40.51 -4.75 19.23
C GLU A 126 -39.24 -4.48 20.04
N GLU A 127 -39.33 -3.34 20.73
CA GLU A 127 -38.38 -2.63 21.56
C GLU A 127 -38.07 -3.35 22.88
N GLY A 128 -36.99 -2.94 23.55
CA GLY A 128 -36.72 -3.35 24.93
C GLY A 128 -35.47 -2.68 25.52
N GLU A 129 -35.70 -1.64 26.31
CA GLU A 129 -34.77 -0.90 27.17
C GLU A 129 -34.19 -1.71 28.34
N GLY A 130 -33.09 -1.19 28.91
CA GLY A 130 -32.67 -1.31 30.32
C GLY A 130 -31.79 -2.52 30.64
N ASP A 131 -30.81 -2.49 31.52
CA ASP A 131 -30.34 -1.50 32.50
C ASP A 131 -29.02 -2.07 33.11
N GLU A 132 -28.15 -1.17 33.55
CA GLU A 132 -27.09 -1.15 34.61
C GLU A 132 -26.66 -2.47 35.33
N GLU A 133 -25.48 -2.69 35.94
CA GLU A 133 -24.46 -1.90 36.65
C GLU A 133 -23.12 -2.68 36.74
N GLU A 134 -22.02 -1.94 36.89
CA GLU A 134 -20.84 -2.08 37.78
C GLU A 134 -20.28 -3.47 38.21
N GLN A 135 -18.95 -3.65 38.26
CA GLN A 135 -18.08 -3.16 39.36
C GLN A 135 -16.62 -3.67 39.27
N GLU A 136 -15.70 -2.69 39.46
CA GLU A 136 -14.36 -2.63 40.10
C GLU A 136 -13.34 -3.80 40.22
N GLY A 137 -12.06 -3.37 40.25
CA GLY A 137 -10.99 -3.96 41.08
C GLY A 137 -9.61 -3.97 40.39
N ALA A 138 -8.81 -2.89 40.39
CA ALA A 138 -7.85 -2.45 41.42
C ALA A 138 -6.46 -3.15 41.44
N ALA A 139 -5.44 -2.29 41.35
CA ALA A 139 -3.97 -2.45 41.40
C ALA A 139 -3.35 -3.29 42.55
N LYS A 140 -2.10 -3.80 42.38
CA LYS A 140 -0.83 -3.26 42.96
C LYS A 140 0.38 -4.23 42.94
N GLU A 141 1.58 -3.65 42.73
CA GLU A 141 2.93 -3.86 43.35
C GLU A 141 3.52 -5.28 43.51
N GLU A 142 4.70 -5.60 42.96
CA GLU A 142 6.10 -5.26 43.35
C GLU A 142 6.75 -6.12 44.45
N THR A 143 8.00 -6.53 44.17
CA THR A 143 9.12 -7.01 45.03
C THR A 143 9.12 -8.41 45.67
N ALA A 144 10.19 -9.18 45.43
CA ALA A 144 11.23 -9.51 46.42
C ALA A 144 12.30 -10.50 45.90
N GLU A 145 13.57 -10.13 46.09
CA GLU A 145 14.77 -10.97 45.98
C GLU A 145 14.81 -12.09 47.03
N SER A 146 15.59 -13.15 46.77
CA SER A 146 16.35 -13.87 47.82
C SER A 146 17.53 -14.66 47.25
N VAL A 147 18.67 -14.49 47.91
CA VAL A 147 20.03 -15.02 47.66
C VAL A 147 20.27 -16.34 48.43
N GLY A 148 21.24 -17.15 47.98
CA GLY A 148 21.92 -18.21 48.76
C GLY A 148 22.50 -19.29 47.84
N ASP A 149 23.74 -19.22 47.34
CA ASP A 149 25.07 -19.42 47.99
C ASP A 149 25.41 -20.90 48.32
N GLU A 150 26.38 -21.45 47.56
CA GLU A 150 27.62 -22.12 48.01
C GLU A 150 28.13 -23.20 47.02
N ALA A 151 29.34 -22.95 46.50
CA ALA A 151 30.26 -23.87 45.81
C ALA A 151 31.03 -24.76 46.86
N PRO A 152 32.10 -25.58 46.60
CA PRO A 152 33.19 -25.48 45.60
C PRO A 152 33.56 -26.86 44.95
N THR A 153 34.48 -27.05 43.99
CA THR A 153 35.94 -26.87 44.02
C THR A 153 36.60 -27.19 42.65
N VAL A 154 37.38 -26.22 42.16
CA VAL A 154 38.67 -26.24 41.42
C VAL A 154 39.00 -27.31 40.35
N LYS A 155 39.40 -26.83 39.16
CA LYS A 155 40.79 -26.86 38.65
C LYS A 155 40.99 -25.92 37.44
N GLU A 156 41.88 -24.95 37.63
CA GLU A 156 42.69 -24.25 36.60
C GLU A 156 43.51 -25.31 35.81
N GLU A 157 44.02 -25.16 34.59
CA GLU A 157 44.55 -24.06 33.77
C GLU A 157 44.21 -24.43 32.29
N GLU A 158 44.10 -23.55 31.30
CA GLU A 158 45.23 -22.96 30.56
C GLU A 158 44.66 -21.94 29.55
N GLU A 159 45.28 -20.76 29.47
CA GLU A 159 44.97 -19.73 28.48
C GLU A 159 45.42 -20.16 27.07
N ALA A 160 44.55 -19.96 26.08
CA ALA A 160 44.97 -19.75 24.70
C ALA A 160 43.94 -18.87 23.99
N ALA A 161 44.39 -17.68 23.61
CA ALA A 161 43.68 -16.70 22.80
C ALA A 161 43.19 -17.29 21.47
N VAL A 162 41.97 -16.91 21.09
CA VAL A 162 41.56 -16.60 19.71
C VAL A 162 40.48 -15.53 19.80
N GLU A 163 40.91 -14.26 19.88
CA GLU A 163 40.18 -13.20 19.20
C GLU A 163 40.37 -13.44 17.70
N GLU A 164 39.26 -13.57 16.97
CA GLU A 164 39.06 -13.24 15.55
C GLU A 164 37.86 -14.04 15.04
N THR A 165 36.68 -13.46 15.20
CA THR A 165 35.51 -13.75 14.36
C THR A 165 34.74 -12.45 14.18
N ASP A 166 35.37 -11.48 13.52
CA ASP A 166 34.78 -10.15 13.22
C ASP A 166 34.97 -9.75 11.74
N GLU A 167 35.43 -10.67 10.87
CA GLU A 167 35.70 -10.36 9.44
C GLU A 167 34.63 -10.91 8.46
N VAL A 168 33.58 -11.58 8.93
CA VAL A 168 32.52 -12.15 8.05
C VAL A 168 31.24 -11.31 8.02
N THR A 169 31.08 -10.36 8.93
CA THR A 169 29.87 -9.51 9.00
C THR A 169 29.95 -8.28 8.09
N GLU A 170 31.13 -7.65 7.95
CA GLU A 170 31.30 -6.43 7.15
C GLU A 170 31.09 -6.66 5.64
N ASP A 171 31.50 -7.83 5.11
CA ASP A 171 31.35 -8.18 3.69
C ASP A 171 29.87 -8.39 3.29
N THR A 172 29.01 -8.77 4.25
CA THR A 172 27.58 -9.01 4.00
C THR A 172 26.75 -7.72 4.10
N GLU A 173 27.11 -6.82 5.03
CA GLU A 173 26.46 -5.51 5.18
C GLU A 173 26.78 -4.58 4.00
N GLY A 174 28.03 -4.53 3.54
CA GLY A 174 28.41 -3.72 2.37
C GLY A 174 27.73 -4.17 1.07
N GLN A 175 27.46 -5.47 0.94
CA GLN A 175 26.80 -6.02 -0.25
C GLN A 175 25.30 -5.68 -0.31
N ALA A 176 24.64 -5.56 0.85
CA ALA A 176 23.23 -5.13 0.93
C ALA A 176 23.08 -3.64 0.64
N GLU A 177 24.00 -2.80 1.14
CA GLU A 177 24.00 -1.36 0.86
C GLU A 177 24.21 -1.05 -0.63
N GLU A 178 25.12 -1.78 -1.30
CA GLU A 178 25.35 -1.62 -2.75
C GLU A 178 24.15 -2.05 -3.62
N GLU A 179 23.42 -3.10 -3.21
CA GLU A 179 22.18 -3.52 -3.89
C GLU A 179 21.08 -2.47 -3.71
N GLU A 180 20.95 -1.89 -2.51
CA GLU A 180 19.97 -0.83 -2.24
C GLU A 180 20.24 0.44 -3.08
N GLU A 181 21.49 0.90 -3.15
CA GLU A 181 21.85 2.07 -3.96
C GLU A 181 21.53 1.86 -5.44
N GLN A 182 21.81 0.66 -5.97
CA GLN A 182 21.48 0.31 -7.36
C GLN A 182 19.97 0.33 -7.60
N GLU A 183 19.18 -0.23 -6.69
CA GLU A 183 17.72 -0.22 -6.81
C GLU A 183 17.13 1.20 -6.71
N GLU A 184 17.71 2.07 -5.90
CA GLU A 184 17.29 3.48 -5.81
C GLU A 184 17.66 4.26 -7.07
N GLU A 185 18.84 4.00 -7.64
CA GLU A 185 19.24 4.58 -8.93
C GLU A 185 18.32 4.12 -10.07
N GLU A 186 17.99 2.83 -10.11
CA GLU A 186 17.04 2.28 -11.09
C GLU A 186 15.66 2.93 -10.92
N LEU A 187 15.14 3.04 -9.69
CA LEU A 187 13.89 3.78 -9.43
C LEU A 187 13.95 5.21 -9.97
N ARG A 188 15.02 5.95 -9.68
CA ARG A 188 15.16 7.35 -10.15
C ARG A 188 15.15 7.44 -11.67
N GLN A 189 15.82 6.52 -12.37
CA GLN A 189 15.80 6.48 -13.84
C GLN A 189 14.38 6.25 -14.36
N LEU A 190 13.63 5.36 -13.72
CA LEU A 190 12.24 5.10 -14.11
C LEU A 190 11.31 6.27 -13.82
N GLU A 191 11.52 6.99 -12.72
CA GLU A 191 10.78 8.22 -12.44
C GLU A 191 11.06 9.31 -13.50
N GLU A 192 12.31 9.42 -13.98
CA GLU A 192 12.70 10.34 -15.06
C GLU A 192 12.09 9.94 -16.41
N GLU A 193 12.06 8.63 -16.72
CA GLU A 193 11.39 8.10 -17.92
C GLU A 193 9.88 8.39 -17.89
N GLU A 194 9.19 8.13 -16.79
CA GLU A 194 7.76 8.46 -16.63
C GLU A 194 7.51 9.96 -16.78
N GLU A 195 8.39 10.81 -16.22
CA GLU A 195 8.25 12.26 -16.33
C GLU A 195 8.50 12.76 -17.77
N ALA A 196 9.33 12.07 -18.55
CA ALA A 196 9.52 12.35 -19.97
C ALA A 196 8.30 11.93 -20.80
N GLU A 197 7.75 10.74 -20.57
CA GLU A 197 6.54 10.26 -21.27
C GLU A 197 5.36 11.21 -21.05
N VAL A 198 5.14 11.67 -19.82
CA VAL A 198 4.06 12.64 -19.52
C VAL A 198 4.28 13.99 -20.21
N GLN A 199 5.53 14.44 -20.35
CA GLN A 199 5.82 15.68 -21.08
C GLN A 199 5.56 15.53 -22.58
N GLU A 200 5.91 14.38 -23.16
CA GLU A 200 5.62 14.09 -24.57
C GLU A 200 4.10 14.05 -24.82
N GLU A 201 3.32 13.43 -23.94
CA GLU A 201 1.84 13.44 -24.01
C GLU A 201 1.25 14.86 -23.90
N GLU A 202 1.73 15.68 -22.96
CA GLU A 202 1.27 17.08 -22.83
C GLU A 202 1.62 17.93 -24.07
N GLU A 203 2.78 17.70 -24.69
CA GLU A 203 3.17 18.38 -25.95
C GLU A 203 2.30 17.93 -27.13
N GLU A 204 1.98 16.64 -27.25
CA GLU A 204 1.09 16.11 -28.29
C GLU A 204 -0.34 16.68 -28.15
N GLU A 205 -0.88 16.75 -26.93
CA GLU A 205 -2.20 17.37 -26.68
C GLU A 205 -2.22 18.86 -27.05
N GLU A 206 -1.16 19.62 -26.73
CA GLU A 206 -1.06 21.04 -27.11
C GLU A 206 -0.97 21.22 -28.64
N GLU A 207 -0.25 20.34 -29.34
CA GLU A 207 -0.20 20.34 -30.81
C GLU A 207 -1.57 20.03 -31.43
N GLU A 208 -2.32 19.05 -30.90
CA GLU A 208 -3.67 18.73 -31.36
C GLU A 208 -4.65 19.90 -31.15
N GLU A 209 -4.63 20.56 -29.98
CA GLU A 209 -5.47 21.74 -29.72
C GLU A 209 -5.12 22.91 -30.67
N LEU A 210 -3.83 23.11 -30.99
CA LEU A 210 -3.39 24.13 -31.93
C LEU A 210 -3.80 23.83 -33.38
N GLU A 211 -3.88 22.56 -33.78
CA GLU A 211 -4.41 22.17 -35.09
C GLU A 211 -5.92 22.39 -35.16
N GLU A 212 -6.69 21.96 -34.16
CA GLU A 212 -8.15 22.17 -34.11
C GLU A 212 -8.54 23.65 -34.17
N THR A 213 -7.83 24.51 -33.43
CA THR A 213 -8.09 25.96 -33.42
C THR A 213 -7.77 26.62 -34.76
N GLN A 214 -6.74 26.16 -35.48
CA GLN A 214 -6.42 26.66 -36.81
C GLN A 214 -7.42 26.22 -37.88
N GLU A 215 -7.99 25.02 -37.74
CA GLU A 215 -9.07 24.56 -38.63
C GLU A 215 -10.37 25.35 -38.39
N GLU A 216 -10.72 25.67 -37.14
CA GLU A 216 -11.92 26.46 -36.81
C GLU A 216 -11.83 27.91 -37.33
N GLU A 217 -10.65 28.54 -37.30
CA GLU A 217 -10.46 29.90 -37.87
C GLU A 217 -10.47 29.93 -39.41
N ALA A 218 -10.36 28.78 -40.08
CA ALA A 218 -10.31 28.67 -41.54
C ALA A 218 -11.68 28.46 -42.21
N GLU A 219 -12.76 28.20 -41.44
CA GLU A 219 -14.15 28.02 -41.91
C GLU A 219 -14.99 29.31 -41.87
#